data_AF-A0A8T3W389-F1
#
_entry.id   AF-A0A8T3W389-F1
#
_cell.length_a   1.000
_cell.length_b   1.000
_cell.length_c   1.000
_cell.angle_alpha   90.00
_cell.angle_beta   90.00
_cell.angle_gamma   90.00
#
_symmetry.space_group_name_H-M   'P 1'
#
loop_
_entity.id
_entity.type
_entity.pdbx_description
1 polymer ?
#
loop_
_entity_poly.entity_id
_entity_poly.type
_entity_poly.pdbx_seq_one_letter_code
_entity_poly.pdbx_strand_id
1 'polypeptide(L)'
;MRSAFSKAVIFLMIVKGIFVISLILSLFLWSIPILSFNSEIWDLFQKRSGVLVSEDVKSYNDLVIEFFRTGLGLGFLNEREFSHMEDVKQVITIVNILVVFSFVSLVSGVSYLSRSQKKFLLDAARKTSLAVFLMTLILSVLILLNFNVAFLSFHKIFFVRNFIFPADSLLKTLYPDQFFRDLAAVYLLSIMVISLVVAAVTHRLKLK
;
A
#
# COMPACT_ATOMS: atom_id res chain seq x y z
N MET A 1 4.63 -8.81 44.81
CA MET A 1 4.66 -9.86 43.75
C MET A 1 3.49 -9.81 42.77
N ARG A 2 2.21 -9.76 43.20
CA ARG A 2 1.05 -9.75 42.28
C ARG A 2 1.04 -8.60 41.25
N SER A 3 1.53 -7.40 41.62
CA SER A 3 1.53 -6.22 40.73
C SER A 3 2.61 -6.23 39.64
N ALA A 4 3.74 -6.92 39.86
CA ALA A 4 4.79 -7.04 38.85
C ALA A 4 4.41 -8.08 37.79
N PHE A 5 3.76 -9.17 38.22
CA PHE A 5 3.22 -10.20 37.35
C PHE A 5 2.15 -9.64 36.40
N SER A 6 1.21 -8.82 36.90
CA SER A 6 0.19 -8.20 36.05
C SER A 6 0.79 -7.25 35.01
N LYS A 7 1.80 -6.46 35.37
CA LYS A 7 2.52 -5.57 34.44
C LYS A 7 3.23 -6.34 33.32
N ALA A 8 3.89 -7.46 33.63
CA ALA A 8 4.56 -8.29 32.63
C ALA A 8 3.59 -8.93 31.64
N VAL A 9 2.42 -9.40 32.12
CA VAL A 9 1.36 -9.94 31.26
C VAL A 9 0.80 -8.87 30.33
N ILE A 10 0.47 -7.69 30.85
CA ILE A 10 -0.04 -6.57 30.05
C ILE A 10 0.99 -6.16 28.99
N PHE A 11 2.26 -6.01 29.37
CA PHE A 11 3.33 -5.68 28.45
C PHE A 11 3.40 -6.69 27.29
N LEU A 12 3.37 -7.98 27.61
CA LEU A 12 3.42 -9.02 26.58
C LEU A 12 2.20 -8.99 25.66
N MET A 13 1.00 -8.70 26.17
CA MET A 13 -0.20 -8.54 25.35
C MET A 13 -0.07 -7.37 24.37
N ILE A 14 0.46 -6.24 24.84
CA ILE A 14 0.71 -5.06 23.99
C ILE A 14 1.70 -5.41 22.88
N VAL A 15 2.83 -6.04 23.21
CA VAL A 15 3.84 -6.44 22.21
C VAL A 15 3.24 -7.38 21.16
N LYS A 16 2.42 -8.35 21.58
CA LYS A 16 1.71 -9.27 20.68
C LYS A 16 0.74 -8.53 19.76
N GLY A 17 -0.01 -7.57 20.28
CA GLY A 17 -0.93 -6.74 19.49
C GLY A 17 -0.20 -5.86 18.48
N ILE A 18 0.85 -5.16 18.92
CA ILE A 18 1.70 -4.33 18.05
C ILE A 18 2.28 -5.18 16.93
N PHE A 19 2.82 -6.37 17.21
CA PHE A 19 3.34 -7.26 16.19
C PHE A 19 2.30 -7.59 15.11
N VAL A 20 1.07 -7.93 15.50
CA VAL A 20 0.00 -8.28 14.55
C VAL A 20 -0.38 -7.07 13.68
N ILE A 21 -0.55 -5.89 14.29
CA ILE A 21 -0.89 -4.66 13.55
C ILE A 21 0.24 -4.29 12.58
N SER A 22 1.48 -4.32 13.03
CA SER A 22 2.65 -4.03 12.20
C SER A 22 2.78 -5.02 11.05
N LEU A 23 2.49 -6.31 11.26
CA LEU A 23 2.47 -7.29 10.19
C LEU A 23 1.39 -6.99 9.15
N ILE A 24 0.17 -6.65 9.58
CA ILE A 24 -0.92 -6.27 8.66
C ILE A 24 -0.51 -5.05 7.83
N LEU A 25 -0.02 -3.99 8.48
CA LEU A 25 0.40 -2.76 7.80
C LEU A 25 1.55 -3.02 6.84
N SER A 26 2.57 -3.79 7.24
CA SER A 26 3.66 -4.15 6.34
C SER A 26 3.17 -4.96 5.13
N LEU A 27 2.25 -5.90 5.32
CA LEU A 27 1.70 -6.68 4.20
C LEU A 27 0.86 -5.83 3.23
N PHE A 28 0.11 -4.84 3.73
CA PHE A 28 -0.68 -3.96 2.86
C PHE A 28 0.17 -2.89 2.18
N LEU A 29 1.15 -2.32 2.86
CA LEU A 29 1.79 -1.09 2.41
C LEU A 29 3.14 -1.29 1.72
N TRP A 30 3.76 -2.49 1.78
CA TRP A 30 5.14 -2.69 1.32
C TRP A 30 5.40 -2.29 -0.14
N SER A 31 4.43 -2.48 -1.04
CA SER A 31 4.60 -2.22 -2.46
C SER A 31 4.29 -0.77 -2.85
N ILE A 32 3.67 0.03 -1.97
CA ILE A 32 3.27 1.40 -2.30
C ILE A 32 4.47 2.28 -2.68
N PRO A 33 5.60 2.27 -1.94
CA PRO A 33 6.77 3.05 -2.33
C PRO A 33 7.33 2.63 -3.70
N ILE A 34 7.26 1.34 -4.03
CA ILE A 34 7.73 0.83 -5.33
C ILE A 34 6.82 1.32 -6.45
N LEU A 35 5.50 1.19 -6.28
CA LEU A 35 4.51 1.57 -7.28
C LEU A 35 4.37 3.08 -7.43
N SER A 36 4.72 3.88 -6.43
CA SER A 36 4.54 5.35 -6.45
C SER A 36 5.77 6.12 -6.89
N PHE A 37 6.94 5.48 -6.98
CA PHE A 37 8.22 6.13 -7.29
C PHE A 37 9.01 5.39 -8.38
N ASN A 38 8.31 4.73 -9.30
CA ASN A 38 8.91 4.02 -10.43
C ASN A 38 8.19 4.40 -11.73
N SER A 39 8.81 5.29 -12.51
CA SER A 39 8.25 5.78 -13.78
C SER A 39 8.22 4.71 -14.86
N GLU A 40 9.11 3.71 -14.84
CA GLU A 40 9.06 2.59 -15.79
C GLU A 40 7.77 1.77 -15.66
N ILE A 41 7.32 1.53 -14.43
CA ILE A 41 6.03 0.87 -14.18
C ILE A 41 4.88 1.73 -14.72
N TRP A 42 4.96 3.05 -14.55
CA TRP A 42 3.93 3.97 -15.03
C TRP A 42 3.87 4.01 -16.56
N ASP A 43 5.02 4.10 -17.22
CA ASP A 43 5.15 4.05 -18.67
C ASP A 43 4.54 2.76 -19.24
N LEU A 44 4.78 1.61 -18.58
CA LEU A 44 4.20 0.33 -18.98
C LEU A 44 2.67 0.33 -18.88
N PHE A 45 2.10 0.87 -17.81
CA PHE A 45 0.64 0.93 -17.62
C PHE A 45 -0.01 2.01 -18.50
N GLN A 46 0.67 3.12 -18.77
CA GLN A 46 0.24 4.13 -19.73
C GLN A 46 0.20 3.54 -21.13
N LYS A 47 1.24 2.83 -21.55
CA LYS A 47 1.27 2.13 -22.83
C LYS A 47 0.14 1.10 -22.96
N ARG A 48 -0.13 0.31 -21.91
CA ARG A 48 -1.23 -0.67 -21.90
C ARG A 48 -2.61 -0.03 -21.90
N SER A 49 -2.74 1.19 -21.41
CA SER A 49 -4.00 1.95 -21.40
C SER A 49 -4.26 2.77 -22.67
N GLY A 50 -3.34 2.70 -23.65
CA GLY A 50 -3.48 3.37 -24.95
C GLY A 50 -2.85 4.77 -25.02
N VAL A 51 -2.12 5.19 -23.97
CA VAL A 51 -1.37 6.45 -23.97
C VAL A 51 -0.12 6.30 -24.85
N LEU A 52 0.12 7.26 -25.74
CA LEU A 52 1.38 7.38 -26.47
C LEU A 52 2.47 7.88 -25.52
N VAL A 53 3.36 6.98 -25.08
CA VAL A 53 4.45 7.31 -24.16
C VAL A 53 5.59 8.03 -24.90
N SER A 54 5.37 9.32 -25.18
CA SER A 54 6.37 10.24 -25.75
C SER A 54 7.40 10.67 -24.71
N GLU A 55 8.44 11.40 -25.14
CA GLU A 55 9.43 12.01 -24.25
C GLU A 55 8.78 12.98 -23.25
N ASP A 56 7.75 13.73 -23.69
CA ASP A 56 6.98 14.62 -22.82
C ASP A 56 6.23 13.86 -21.72
N VAL A 57 5.59 12.72 -22.04
CA VAL A 57 4.86 11.91 -21.05
C VAL A 57 5.82 11.36 -19.99
N LYS A 58 7.01 10.90 -20.41
CA LYS A 58 8.04 10.44 -19.48
C LYS A 58 8.53 11.58 -18.58
N SER A 59 8.77 12.74 -19.17
CA SER A 59 9.14 13.95 -18.43
C SER A 59 8.08 14.33 -17.39
N TYR A 60 6.79 14.27 -17.75
CA TYR A 60 5.70 14.49 -16.79
C TYR A 60 5.67 13.45 -15.66
N ASN A 61 5.89 12.17 -15.95
CA ASN A 61 5.98 11.13 -14.93
C ASN A 61 7.12 11.41 -13.95
N ASP A 62 8.30 11.76 -14.45
CA ASP A 62 9.46 12.08 -13.62
C ASP A 62 9.21 13.32 -12.75
N LEU A 63 8.54 14.35 -13.30
CA LEU A 63 8.12 15.52 -12.54
C LEU A 63 7.10 15.18 -11.44
N VAL A 64 6.15 14.27 -11.69
CA VAL A 64 5.20 13.80 -10.67
C VAL A 64 5.92 13.04 -9.55
N ILE A 65 6.88 12.18 -9.89
CA ILE A 65 7.72 11.47 -8.91
C ILE A 65 8.52 12.48 -8.09
N GLU A 66 9.13 13.47 -8.72
CA GLU A 66 9.89 14.51 -8.04
C GLU A 66 8.98 15.35 -7.13
N PHE A 67 7.78 15.71 -7.59
CA PHE A 67 6.77 16.37 -6.76
C PHE A 67 6.42 15.54 -5.52
N PHE A 68 6.27 14.22 -5.63
CA PHE A 68 6.05 13.36 -4.46
C PHE A 68 7.25 13.35 -3.49
N ARG A 69 8.48 13.55 -3.97
CA ARG A 69 9.69 13.61 -3.13
C ARG A 69 9.87 14.97 -2.46
N THR A 70 9.76 16.06 -3.21
CA THR A 70 10.20 17.39 -2.78
C THR A 70 9.06 18.39 -2.66
N GLY A 71 7.93 18.15 -3.34
CA GLY A 71 6.82 19.11 -3.42
C GLY A 71 7.03 20.23 -4.43
N LEU A 72 8.05 20.13 -5.29
CA LEU A 72 8.23 21.05 -6.43
C LEU A 72 7.05 20.94 -7.39
N GLY A 73 6.39 22.08 -7.66
CA GLY A 73 5.07 22.12 -8.30
C GLY A 73 4.99 21.52 -9.71
N LEU A 74 3.78 21.11 -10.09
CA LEU A 74 3.46 20.52 -11.40
C LEU A 74 2.88 21.59 -12.33
N GLY A 75 3.75 22.46 -12.85
CA GLY A 75 3.34 23.63 -13.65
C GLY A 75 2.62 23.33 -14.97
N PHE A 76 2.59 22.06 -15.39
CA PHE A 76 1.83 21.61 -16.56
C PHE A 76 0.36 21.28 -16.25
N LEU A 77 -0.01 21.16 -14.96
CA LEU A 77 -1.38 20.92 -14.53
C LEU A 77 -2.13 22.24 -14.30
N ASN A 78 -3.45 22.22 -14.51
CA ASN A 78 -4.28 23.34 -14.08
C ASN A 78 -4.48 23.36 -12.55
N GLU A 79 -5.02 24.46 -12.02
CA GLU A 79 -5.20 24.66 -10.57
C GLU A 79 -5.95 23.52 -9.86
N ARG A 80 -6.98 22.97 -10.52
CA ARG A 80 -7.80 21.88 -9.93
C ARG A 80 -7.05 20.55 -9.91
N GLU A 81 -6.38 20.23 -11.01
CA GLU A 81 -5.56 19.02 -11.12
C GLU A 81 -4.37 19.07 -10.15
N PHE A 82 -3.72 20.23 -10.06
CA PHE A 82 -2.63 20.46 -9.10
C PHE A 82 -3.10 20.30 -7.66
N SER A 83 -4.23 20.94 -7.28
CA SER A 83 -4.80 20.79 -5.94
C SER A 83 -5.12 19.32 -5.60
N HIS A 84 -5.59 18.53 -6.56
CA HIS A 84 -5.80 17.11 -6.34
C HIS A 84 -4.47 16.37 -6.13
N MET A 85 -3.45 16.67 -6.93
CA MET A 85 -2.12 16.07 -6.76
C MET A 85 -1.49 16.43 -5.40
N GLU A 86 -1.74 17.62 -4.85
CA GLU A 86 -1.35 17.96 -3.48
C GLU A 86 -1.97 17.01 -2.44
N ASP A 87 -3.26 16.69 -2.56
CA ASP A 87 -3.91 15.72 -1.68
C ASP A 87 -3.31 14.32 -1.86
N VAL A 88 -3.05 13.89 -3.11
CA VAL A 88 -2.39 12.60 -3.39
C VAL A 88 -1.01 12.56 -2.73
N LYS A 89 -0.21 13.62 -2.85
CA LYS A 89 1.11 13.72 -2.21
C LYS A 89 1.02 13.56 -0.69
N GLN A 90 0.03 14.19 -0.05
CA GLN A 90 -0.17 14.04 1.40
C GLN A 90 -0.45 12.57 1.77
N VAL A 91 -1.32 11.89 1.02
CA VAL A 91 -1.61 10.46 1.23
C VAL A 91 -0.35 9.61 1.05
N ILE A 92 0.40 9.81 -0.04
CA ILE A 92 1.66 9.09 -0.30
C ILE A 92 2.69 9.33 0.81
N THR A 93 2.78 10.56 1.32
CA THR A 93 3.69 10.93 2.40
C THR A 93 3.34 10.18 3.69
N ILE A 94 2.05 10.19 4.08
CA ILE A 94 1.56 9.47 5.27
C ILE A 94 1.80 7.96 5.13
N VAL A 95 1.49 7.38 3.96
CA VAL A 95 1.69 5.96 3.71
C VAL A 95 3.16 5.58 3.80
N ASN A 96 4.07 6.36 3.22
CA ASN A 96 5.52 6.11 3.31
C ASN A 96 6.02 6.13 4.76
N ILE A 97 5.53 7.06 5.58
CA ILE A 97 5.84 7.11 7.01
C ILE A 97 5.34 5.82 7.70
N LEU A 98 4.10 5.41 7.43
CA LEU A 98 3.52 4.17 7.99
C LEU A 98 4.27 2.91 7.54
N VAL A 99 4.79 2.85 6.32
CA VAL A 99 5.63 1.75 5.84
C VAL A 99 6.87 1.62 6.71
N VAL A 100 7.60 2.71 6.93
CA VAL A 100 8.83 2.71 7.75
C VAL A 100 8.53 2.29 9.18
N PHE A 101 7.54 2.91 9.82
CA PHE A 101 7.19 2.59 11.21
C PHE A 101 6.68 1.16 11.38
N SER A 102 5.81 0.68 10.48
CA SER A 102 5.30 -0.69 10.55
C SER A 102 6.41 -1.71 10.35
N PHE A 103 7.34 -1.47 9.41
CA PHE A 103 8.44 -2.39 9.14
C PHE A 103 9.43 -2.45 10.32
N VAL A 104 9.84 -1.30 10.86
CA VAL A 104 10.72 -1.25 12.05
C VAL A 104 10.07 -1.94 13.25
N SER A 105 8.78 -1.68 13.48
CA SER A 105 8.01 -2.31 14.55
C SER A 105 7.87 -3.82 14.35
N LEU A 106 7.64 -4.27 13.11
CA LEU A 106 7.56 -5.68 12.75
C LEU A 106 8.89 -6.39 13.04
N VAL A 107 10.02 -5.87 12.56
CA VAL A 107 11.36 -6.45 12.79
C VAL A 107 11.69 -6.51 14.28
N SER A 108 11.35 -5.46 15.03
CA SER A 108 11.52 -5.41 16.49
C SER A 108 10.67 -6.47 17.20
N GLY A 109 9.40 -6.60 16.80
CA GLY A 109 8.47 -7.61 17.31
C GLY A 109 8.93 -9.04 17.01
N VAL A 110 9.38 -9.33 15.78
CA VAL A 110 9.96 -10.62 15.40
C VAL A 110 11.20 -10.94 16.25
N SER A 111 12.10 -9.97 16.40
CA SER A 111 13.35 -10.13 17.17
C SER A 111 13.10 -10.41 18.66
N TYR A 112 12.09 -9.77 19.25
CA TYR A 112 11.72 -9.99 20.64
C TYR A 112 10.95 -11.30 20.85
N LEU A 113 9.91 -11.54 20.04
CA LEU A 113 9.01 -12.69 20.20
C LEU A 113 9.65 -14.01 19.76
N SER A 114 10.63 -14.00 18.86
CA SER A 114 11.35 -15.21 18.45
C SER A 114 12.14 -15.84 19.61
N ARG A 115 12.61 -15.03 20.57
CA ARG A 115 13.37 -15.48 21.73
C ARG A 115 12.48 -16.00 22.86
N SER A 116 11.32 -15.37 23.07
CA SER A 116 10.49 -15.60 24.26
C SER A 116 9.16 -16.31 23.97
N GLN A 117 8.63 -16.21 22.74
CA GLN A 117 7.26 -16.57 22.38
C GLN A 117 7.17 -17.14 20.95
N LYS A 118 8.16 -17.93 20.52
CA LYS A 118 8.28 -18.44 19.14
C LYS A 118 7.00 -19.10 18.60
N LYS A 119 6.32 -19.91 19.42
CA LYS A 119 5.06 -20.56 19.03
C LYS A 119 3.96 -19.54 18.68
N PHE A 120 3.79 -18.51 19.51
CA PHE A 120 2.86 -17.42 19.23
C PHE A 120 3.25 -16.69 17.96
N LEU A 121 4.53 -16.32 17.80
CA LEU A 121 5.03 -15.59 16.64
C LEU A 121 4.66 -16.29 15.33
N LEU A 122 4.98 -17.59 15.22
CA LEU A 122 4.70 -18.37 14.01
C LEU A 122 3.20 -18.54 13.76
N ASP A 123 2.42 -18.81 14.81
CA ASP A 123 0.97 -18.98 14.69
C ASP A 123 0.25 -17.68 14.32
N ALA A 124 0.61 -16.58 14.96
CA ALA A 124 0.08 -15.26 14.66
C ALA A 124 0.44 -14.83 13.25
N ALA A 125 1.71 -14.96 12.85
CA ALA A 125 2.15 -14.61 11.50
C ALA A 125 1.38 -15.40 10.43
N ARG A 126 1.26 -16.73 10.59
CA ARG A 126 0.52 -17.57 9.64
C ARG A 126 -0.96 -17.16 9.54
N LYS A 127 -1.64 -17.03 10.69
CA LYS A 127 -3.08 -16.72 10.73
C LYS A 127 -3.35 -15.33 10.18
N THR A 128 -2.56 -14.34 10.57
CA THR A 128 -2.67 -12.96 10.06
C THR A 128 -2.44 -12.93 8.56
N SER A 129 -1.39 -13.56 8.04
CA SER A 129 -1.13 -13.59 6.60
C SER A 129 -2.23 -14.30 5.80
N LEU A 130 -2.80 -15.40 6.30
CA LEU A 130 -3.95 -16.03 5.65
C LEU A 130 -5.21 -15.15 5.69
N ALA A 131 -5.45 -14.45 6.80
CA ALA A 131 -6.57 -13.52 6.91
C ALA A 131 -6.42 -12.34 5.94
N VAL A 132 -5.22 -11.76 5.84
CA VAL A 132 -4.89 -10.71 4.87
C VAL A 132 -5.09 -11.22 3.45
N PHE A 133 -4.59 -12.41 3.11
CA PHE A 133 -4.80 -13.03 1.80
C PHE A 133 -6.29 -13.15 1.45
N LEU A 134 -7.10 -13.72 2.36
CA LEU A 134 -8.54 -13.90 2.12
C LEU A 134 -9.27 -12.56 1.97
N MET A 135 -8.94 -11.57 2.81
CA MET A 135 -9.53 -10.24 2.71
C MET A 135 -9.17 -9.57 1.38
N THR A 136 -7.89 -9.62 0.98
CA THR A 136 -7.43 -9.06 -0.30
C THR A 136 -8.04 -9.78 -1.49
N LEU A 137 -8.24 -11.09 -1.43
CA LEU A 137 -8.93 -11.86 -2.46
C LEU A 137 -10.37 -11.37 -2.63
N ILE A 138 -11.12 -11.22 -1.53
CA ILE A 138 -12.50 -10.70 -1.56
C ILE A 138 -12.53 -9.29 -2.16
N LEU A 139 -11.65 -8.39 -1.68
CA LEU A 139 -11.55 -7.03 -2.21
C LEU A 139 -11.22 -7.02 -3.71
N SER A 140 -10.33 -7.91 -4.17
CA SER A 140 -9.97 -8.03 -5.58
C SER A 140 -11.18 -8.43 -6.42
N VAL A 141 -11.98 -9.40 -5.97
CA VAL A 141 -13.22 -9.78 -6.65
C VAL A 141 -14.20 -8.60 -6.74
N LEU A 142 -14.40 -7.86 -5.65
CA LEU A 142 -15.28 -6.69 -5.64
C LEU A 142 -14.83 -5.58 -6.61
N ILE A 143 -13.52 -5.31 -6.64
CA ILE A 143 -12.93 -4.32 -7.55
C ILE A 143 -13.07 -4.78 -9.02
N LEU A 144 -12.90 -6.07 -9.30
CA LEU A 144 -13.08 -6.64 -10.64
C LEU A 144 -14.54 -6.56 -11.11
N LEU A 145 -15.50 -6.76 -10.22
CA LEU A 145 -16.93 -6.68 -10.56
C LEU A 145 -17.36 -5.26 -10.92
N ASN A 146 -16.85 -4.25 -10.21
CA ASN A 146 -17.15 -2.85 -10.52
C ASN A 146 -16.03 -1.90 -10.11
N PHE A 147 -15.05 -1.75 -11.01
CA PHE A 147 -13.92 -0.87 -10.77
C PHE A 147 -14.34 0.58 -10.54
N ASN A 148 -15.34 1.08 -11.29
CA ASN A 148 -15.74 2.49 -11.19
C ASN A 148 -16.30 2.82 -9.80
N VAL A 149 -17.14 1.94 -9.25
CA VAL A 149 -17.65 2.09 -7.88
C VAL A 149 -16.51 2.01 -6.86
N ALA A 150 -15.59 1.07 -7.03
CA ALA A 150 -14.43 0.93 -6.13
C ALA A 150 -13.53 2.18 -6.18
N PHE A 151 -13.18 2.65 -7.37
CA PHE A 151 -12.37 3.83 -7.60
C PHE A 151 -13.01 5.07 -6.95
N LEU A 152 -14.28 5.34 -7.22
CA LEU A 152 -14.99 6.47 -6.62
C LEU A 152 -15.10 6.35 -5.10
N SER A 153 -15.33 5.15 -4.57
CA SER A 153 -15.43 4.93 -3.13
C SER A 153 -14.09 5.17 -2.43
N PHE A 154 -12.99 4.67 -3.01
CA PHE A 154 -11.64 4.97 -2.54
C PHE A 154 -11.39 6.48 -2.52
N HIS A 155 -11.68 7.17 -3.64
CA HIS A 155 -11.41 8.60 -3.73
C HIS A 155 -12.25 9.42 -2.74
N LYS A 156 -13.51 9.03 -2.47
CA LYS A 156 -14.35 9.70 -1.45
C LYS A 156 -13.83 9.55 -0.02
N ILE A 157 -13.08 8.49 0.28
CA ILE A 157 -12.50 8.27 1.61
C ILE A 157 -11.32 9.22 1.84
N PHE A 158 -10.51 9.46 0.81
CA PHE A 158 -9.26 10.21 0.92
C PHE A 158 -9.34 11.66 0.43
N PHE A 159 -10.30 11.98 -0.45
CA PHE A 159 -10.36 13.27 -1.14
C PHE A 159 -11.75 13.87 -1.07
N VAL A 160 -11.82 15.16 -0.69
CA VAL A 160 -13.08 15.77 -0.30
C VAL A 160 -13.94 16.13 -1.53
N ARG A 161 -13.41 16.73 -2.62
CA ARG A 161 -14.18 17.07 -3.86
C ARG A 161 -13.43 17.29 -5.19
N ASN A 162 -12.10 17.17 -5.26
CA ASN A 162 -11.30 17.61 -6.43
C ASN A 162 -10.88 16.51 -7.42
N PHE A 163 -11.29 15.25 -7.22
CA PHE A 163 -10.82 14.09 -7.99
C PHE A 163 -11.65 13.73 -9.26
N ILE A 164 -12.69 14.50 -9.57
CA ILE A 164 -13.51 14.28 -10.78
C ILE A 164 -13.09 15.28 -11.85
N PHE A 165 -12.53 14.77 -12.95
CA PHE A 165 -12.05 15.58 -14.07
C PHE A 165 -12.85 15.35 -15.35
N PRO A 166 -12.97 16.39 -16.21
CA PRO A 166 -13.42 16.25 -17.60
C PRO A 166 -12.61 15.19 -18.36
N ALA A 167 -13.19 14.61 -19.42
CA ALA A 167 -12.53 13.54 -20.17
C ALA A 167 -11.26 14.02 -20.92
N ASP A 168 -11.21 15.30 -21.26
CA ASP A 168 -10.12 16.01 -21.94
C ASP A 168 -9.09 16.62 -20.98
N SER A 169 -9.20 16.37 -19.66
CA SER A 169 -8.20 16.84 -18.71
C SER A 169 -6.85 16.17 -18.95
N LEU A 170 -5.76 16.91 -18.73
CA LEU A 170 -4.42 16.39 -18.93
C LEU A 170 -4.14 15.23 -17.97
N LEU A 171 -4.56 15.34 -16.71
CA LEU A 171 -4.37 14.30 -15.72
C LEU A 171 -5.07 12.99 -16.11
N LYS A 172 -6.29 13.06 -16.66
CA LYS A 172 -7.00 11.88 -17.18
C LYS A 172 -6.40 11.30 -18.44
N THR A 173 -5.83 12.15 -19.28
CA THR A 173 -5.12 11.74 -20.49
C THR A 173 -3.83 11.00 -20.14
N LEU A 174 -3.11 11.46 -19.12
CA LEU A 174 -1.89 10.82 -18.63
C LEU A 174 -2.16 9.56 -17.80
N TYR A 175 -3.25 9.55 -17.02
CA TYR A 175 -3.61 8.45 -16.11
C TYR A 175 -5.07 8.03 -16.32
N PRO A 176 -5.39 7.37 -17.44
CA PRO A 176 -6.76 6.90 -17.71
C PRO A 176 -7.16 5.77 -16.74
N ASP A 177 -8.46 5.48 -16.62
CA ASP A 177 -8.97 4.46 -15.68
C ASP A 177 -8.27 3.09 -15.80
N GLN A 178 -7.85 2.71 -17.01
CA GLN A 178 -7.13 1.45 -17.24
C GLN A 178 -5.75 1.42 -16.58
N PHE A 179 -5.06 2.57 -16.50
CA PHE A 179 -3.80 2.71 -15.76
C PHE A 179 -4.00 2.33 -14.28
N PHE A 180 -5.05 2.86 -13.66
CA PHE A 180 -5.37 2.58 -12.26
C PHE A 180 -5.86 1.16 -12.03
N ARG A 181 -6.57 0.55 -13.00
CA ARG A 181 -6.92 -0.88 -12.96
C ARG A 181 -5.68 -1.75 -12.91
N ASP A 182 -4.69 -1.46 -13.75
CA ASP A 182 -3.45 -2.23 -13.82
C ASP A 182 -2.61 -2.05 -12.53
N LEU A 183 -2.50 -0.81 -12.05
CA LEU A 183 -1.82 -0.51 -10.78
C LEU A 183 -2.50 -1.21 -9.60
N ALA A 184 -3.83 -1.16 -9.51
CA ALA A 184 -4.60 -1.86 -8.47
C ALA A 184 -4.42 -3.39 -8.55
N ALA A 185 -4.43 -3.96 -9.75
CA ALA A 185 -4.23 -5.39 -9.95
C ALA A 185 -2.84 -5.84 -9.47
N VAL A 186 -1.78 -5.13 -9.85
CA VAL A 186 -0.41 -5.44 -9.39
C VAL A 186 -0.28 -5.24 -7.89
N TYR A 187 -0.82 -4.15 -7.34
CA TYR A 187 -0.85 -3.90 -5.91
C TYR A 187 -1.48 -5.07 -5.13
N LEU A 188 -2.72 -5.45 -5.47
CA LEU A 188 -3.46 -6.52 -4.78
C LEU A 188 -2.79 -7.89 -4.95
N LEU A 189 -2.31 -8.20 -6.15
CA LEU A 189 -1.59 -9.44 -6.42
C LEU A 189 -0.31 -9.53 -5.57
N SER A 190 0.42 -8.43 -5.44
CA SER A 190 1.65 -8.37 -4.64
C SER A 190 1.39 -8.69 -3.16
N ILE A 191 0.29 -8.16 -2.59
CA ILE A 191 -0.13 -8.45 -1.21
C ILE A 191 -0.49 -9.93 -1.07
N MET A 192 -1.23 -10.49 -2.02
CA MET A 192 -1.64 -11.90 -2.00
C MET A 192 -0.42 -12.83 -2.04
N VAL A 193 0.52 -12.57 -2.95
CA VAL A 193 1.74 -13.36 -3.10
C VAL A 193 2.59 -13.31 -1.83
N ILE A 194 2.90 -12.11 -1.30
CA ILE A 194 3.70 -11.98 -0.08
C ILE A 194 3.00 -12.60 1.13
N SER A 195 1.67 -12.43 1.24
CA SER A 195 0.89 -13.06 2.31
C SER A 195 0.98 -14.59 2.27
N LEU A 196 0.87 -15.20 1.08
CA LEU A 196 1.04 -16.65 0.93
C LEU A 196 2.47 -17.09 1.24
N VAL A 197 3.48 -16.33 0.82
CA VAL A 197 4.90 -16.61 1.14
C VAL A 197 5.11 -16.62 2.65
N VAL A 198 4.65 -15.59 3.37
CA VAL A 198 4.76 -15.53 4.83
C VAL A 198 4.02 -16.69 5.49
N ALA A 199 2.80 -17.00 5.06
CA ALA A 199 2.03 -18.13 5.58
C ALA A 199 2.73 -19.49 5.33
N ALA A 200 3.33 -19.68 4.16
CA ALA A 200 4.07 -20.89 3.81
C ALA A 200 5.36 -21.04 4.61
N VAL A 201 6.17 -19.98 4.71
CA VAL A 201 7.42 -19.96 5.48
C VAL A 201 7.14 -20.23 6.96
N THR A 202 6.17 -19.55 7.55
CA THR A 202 5.82 -19.73 8.97
C THR A 202 5.25 -21.12 9.24
N HIS A 203 4.48 -21.69 8.32
CA HIS A 203 4.03 -23.08 8.42
C HIS A 203 5.20 -24.07 8.39
N ARG A 204 6.15 -23.91 7.46
CA ARG A 204 7.36 -24.75 7.38
C ARG A 204 8.21 -24.66 8.63
N LEU A 205 8.39 -23.45 9.19
CA LEU A 205 9.15 -23.24 10.42
C LEU A 205 8.48 -23.83 11.67
N LYS A 206 7.16 -24.06 11.65
CA LYS A 206 6.42 -24.69 12.74
C LYS A 206 6.54 -26.22 12.72
N LEU A 207 6.77 -26.81 11.56
CA LEU A 207 6.96 -28.25 11.38
C LEU A 207 8.36 -28.74 11.77
N LYS A 208 9.32 -27.81 11.93
CA LYS A 208 10.67 -28.07 12.46
C LYS A 208 10.71 -27.82 13.96
#